data_AF-A0A1V6EME8-F1
#
_entry.id   AF-A0A1V6EME8-F1
#
_cell.length_a   1.000
_cell.length_b   1.000
_cell.length_c   1.000
_cell.angle_alpha   90.00
_cell.angle_beta   90.00
_cell.angle_gamma   90.00
#
_symmetry.space_group_name_H-M   'P 1'
#
loop_
_entity.id
_entity.type
_entity.pdbx_description
1 polymer ?
#
loop_
_entity_poly.entity_id
_entity_poly.type
_entity_poly.pdbx_seq_one_letter_code
_entity_poly.pdbx_strand_id
1 'polypeptide(L)' 'MAIGAQDHVLGEPVMRALQQVIRGCPEPMILPQAGHFVQEHGETIATAALAHFAIR' A
#
# COMPACT_ATOMS: atom_id res chain seq x y z
N MET A 1 -1.71 -0.38 -4.33
CA MET A 1 -0.56 -0.01 -3.48
C MET A 1 -1.00 -0.08 -2.02
N ALA A 2 -0.13 -0.50 -1.10
CA ALA A 2 -0.38 -0.43 0.35
C ALA A 2 0.74 0.37 1.02
N ILE A 3 0.41 1.23 2.00
CA ILE A 3 1.33 2.18 2.64
C ILE A 3 1.20 2.04 4.15
N GLY A 4 2.32 1.87 4.86
CA GLY A 4 2.37 1.99 6.31
C GLY A 4 2.47 3.46 6.73
N ALA A 5 1.49 3.97 7.48
CA ALA A 5 1.43 5.37 7.86
C ALA A 5 2.52 5.80 8.86
N GLN A 6 3.13 4.83 9.56
CA GLN A 6 4.20 5.07 10.54
C GLN A 6 5.60 4.95 9.92
N ASP A 7 5.71 4.73 8.60
CA ASP A 7 7.01 4.77 7.92
C ASP A 7 7.52 6.22 7.80
N HIS A 8 8.65 6.49 8.46
CA HIS A 8 9.31 7.80 8.43
C HIS A 8 10.33 7.96 7.30
N VAL A 9 10.59 6.92 6.52
CA VAL A 9 11.56 6.90 5.42
C VAL A 9 10.81 6.84 4.08
N LEU A 10 9.99 5.82 3.86
CA LEU A 10 9.23 5.60 2.63
C LEU A 10 7.71 5.68 2.88
N GLY A 11 7.28 6.63 3.72
CA GLY A 11 5.87 6.86 4.07
C GLY A 11 5.02 7.50 2.97
N GLU A 12 3.84 8.00 3.35
CA GLU A 12 2.80 8.46 2.42
C GLU A 12 3.27 9.48 1.37
N PRO A 13 4.06 10.53 1.68
CA PRO A 13 4.51 11.48 0.66
C PRO A 13 5.32 10.83 -0.47
N VAL A 14 6.23 9.92 -0.12
CA VAL A 14 7.07 9.19 -1.09
C VAL A 14 6.22 8.23 -1.91
N MET A 15 5.36 7.46 -1.24
CA MET A 15 4.55 6.45 -1.90
C MET A 15 3.44 7.06 -2.79
N ARG A 16 2.91 8.24 -2.44
CA ARG A 16 2.01 8.99 -3.33
C ARG A 16 2.73 9.51 -4.57
N ALA A 17 3.96 9.98 -4.45
CA ALA A 17 4.76 10.34 -5.63
C ALA A 17 5.00 9.11 -6.53
N LEU A 18 5.29 7.95 -5.94
CA LEU A 18 5.41 6.68 -6.66
C LEU A 18 4.10 6.25 -7.34
N GLN A 19 2.96 6.40 -6.67
CA GLN A 19 1.63 6.08 -7.21
C GLN A 19 1.39 6.82 -8.53
N GLN A 20 1.74 8.10 -8.62
CA GLN A 20 1.50 8.93 -9.81
C GLN A 20 2.31 8.49 -11.03
N VAL A 21 3.47 7.85 -10.84
CA VAL A 21 4.30 7.37 -11.96
C VAL A 21 3.96 5.95 -12.41
N ILE A 22 3.23 5.19 -11.59
CA ILE A 22 2.75 3.85 -11.94
C ILE A 22 1.44 3.98 -12.72
N ARG A 23 1.49 3.78 -14.04
CA ARG A 23 0.30 3.79 -14.91
C ARG A 23 -0.77 2.83 -14.37
N GLY A 24 -1.95 3.38 -14.09
CA GLY A 24 -3.10 2.59 -13.63
C GLY A 24 -3.03 2.17 -12.16
N CYS A 25 -2.12 2.73 -11.35
CA CYS A 25 -2.11 2.44 -9.91
C CYS A 25 -3.37 3.05 -9.25
N PRO A 26 -4.21 2.23 -8.60
CA PRO A 26 -5.41 2.72 -7.93
C PRO A 26 -5.05 3.50 -6.65
N GLU A 27 -6.07 4.02 -5.96
CA GLU A 27 -5.87 4.66 -4.66
C GLU A 27 -5.20 3.70 -3.66
N PRO A 28 -4.20 4.14 -2.86
CA PRO A 28 -3.50 3.26 -1.96
C PRO A 28 -4.35 2.88 -0.76
N MET A 29 -4.18 1.66 -0.29
CA MET A 29 -4.62 1.26 1.05
C MET A 29 -3.63 1.81 2.08
N ILE A 30 -4.07 2.73 2.93
CA ILE A 30 -3.26 3.27 4.03
C ILE A 30 -3.53 2.46 5.29
N LEU A 31 -2.46 1.98 5.95
CA LEU A 31 -2.52 1.23 7.21
C LEU A 31 -2.00 2.13 8.35
N PRO A 32 -2.89 2.71 9.20
CA PRO A 32 -2.49 3.62 10.27
C PRO A 32 -1.51 3.05 11.29
N GLN A 33 -1.56 1.74 11.52
CA GLN A 33 -0.75 1.02 12.49
C GLN A 33 0.58 0.50 11.94
N ALA A 34 0.76 0.47 10.62
CA ALA A 34 1.93 -0.17 10.00
C ALA A 34 3.07 0.84 9.78
N GLY A 35 4.30 0.39 10.01
CA GLY A 35 5.52 1.15 9.73
C GLY A 35 6.21 0.73 8.43
N HIS A 36 7.55 0.85 8.41
CA HIS A 36 8.38 0.53 7.24
C HIS A 36 8.22 -0.92 6.76
N PHE A 37 8.13 -1.88 7.69
CA PHE A 37 7.89 -3.29 7.40
C PHE A 37 6.38 -3.58 7.31
N VAL A 38 5.72 -3.04 6.29
CA VAL A 38 4.26 -3.15 6.12
C VAL A 38 3.76 -4.61 6.06
N GLN A 39 4.64 -5.56 5.74
CA GLN A 39 4.36 -7.01 5.71
C GLN A 39 4.06 -7.60 7.10
N GLU A 40 4.44 -6.94 8.20
CA GLU A 40 4.03 -7.33 9.56
C GLU A 40 2.50 -7.21 9.76
N HIS A 41 1.82 -6.44 8.90
CA HIS A 41 0.35 -6.38 8.78
C HIS A 41 -0.15 -7.01 7.46
N GLY A 42 0.61 -7.98 6.93
CA GLY A 42 0.49 -8.47 5.56
C GLY A 42 -0.79 -9.26 5.22
N GLU A 43 -1.47 -9.85 6.20
CA GLU A 43 -2.67 -10.68 5.96
C GLU A 43 -3.77 -9.88 5.24
N THR A 44 -4.10 -8.69 5.77
CA THR A 44 -5.10 -7.81 5.15
C THR A 44 -4.65 -7.34 3.76
N ILE A 45 -3.36 -7.03 3.59
CA ILE A 45 -2.80 -6.58 2.32
C ILE A 45 -2.91 -7.68 1.26
N ALA A 46 -2.53 -8.90 1.61
CA ALA A 46 -2.60 -10.06 0.71
C ALA A 46 -4.04 -10.33 0.28
N THR A 47 -4.99 -10.31 1.24
CA THR A 47 -6.41 -10.52 0.98
C THR A 47 -6.98 -9.45 0.05
N ALA A 48 -6.70 -8.16 0.32
CA ALA A 48 -7.16 -7.04 -0.50
C ALA A 48 -6.55 -7.08 -1.91
N ALA A 49 -5.26 -7.42 -2.04
CA ALA A 49 -4.60 -7.54 -3.33
C ALA A 49 -5.20 -8.66 -4.18
N LEU A 50 -5.45 -9.83 -3.61
CA LEU A 50 -6.11 -10.95 -4.30
C LEU A 50 -7.52 -10.56 -4.77
N ALA A 51 -8.30 -9.90 -3.92
CA ALA A 51 -9.63 -9.41 -4.29
C ALA A 51 -9.57 -8.35 -5.40
N HIS A 52 -8.57 -7.47 -5.39
CA HIS A 52 -8.37 -6.45 -6.42
C HIS A 52 -8.03 -7.05 -7.79
N PHE A 53 -7.23 -8.12 -7.82
CA PHE A 53 -6.77 -8.76 -9.06
C PHE A 53 -7.64 -9.93 -9.53
N ALA A 54 -8.64 -10.35 -8.76
CA ALA A 54 -9.55 -11.39 -9.19
C ALA A 54 -10.18 -10.99 -10.54
N ILE A 55 -9.95 -11.83 -11.56
CA ILE A 55 -10.54 -11.66 -12.89
C ILE A 55 -12.06 -11.75 -12.74
N ARG A 56 -12.77 -10.73 -13.24
CA ARG A 56 -14.21 -10.83 -13.53
C ARG A 56 -14.40 -11.25 -14.98
#